data_AF-A0A7J5AKQ6-F1
#
_entry.id   AF-A0A7J5AKQ6-F1
#
_cell.length_a   1.000
_cell.length_b   1.000
_cell.length_c   1.000
_cell.angle_alpha   90.00
_cell.angle_beta   90.00
_cell.angle_gamma   90.00
#
_symmetry.space_group_name_H-M   'P 1'
#
loop_
_entity.id
_entity.type
_entity.pdbx_description
1 polymer ?
#
loop_
_entity_poly.entity_id
_entity_poly.type
_entity_poly.pdbx_seq_one_letter_code
_entity_poly.pdbx_strand_id
1 'polypeptide(L)' 'MDDSYLKYEQKAIKAKEKISVLEKELLEVRNKLNSDQFNINLMHELKRINIRMSKAIYELKHSQLVLEKPNSIL' A
#
# COMPACT_ATOMS: atom_id res chain seq x y z
N MET A 1 25.97 -10.25 4.70
CA MET A 1 24.92 -9.31 4.23
C MET A 1 24.21 -8.78 5.45
N ASP A 2 24.06 -7.47 5.57
CA ASP A 2 23.50 -6.82 6.76
C ASP A 2 22.04 -7.24 7.03
N ASP A 3 21.73 -7.65 8.26
CA ASP A 3 20.37 -7.94 8.76
C ASP A 3 19.37 -6.81 8.47
N SER A 4 19.86 -5.57 8.33
CA SER A 4 19.06 -4.41 7.97
C SER A 4 18.51 -4.51 6.54
N TYR A 5 19.28 -5.01 5.58
CA TYR A 5 18.86 -5.13 4.18
C TYR A 5 17.72 -6.15 4.04
N LEU A 6 17.89 -7.34 4.64
CA LEU A 6 16.86 -8.39 4.68
C LEU A 6 15.55 -7.88 5.33
N LYS A 7 15.67 -7.06 6.39
CA LYS A 7 14.52 -6.44 7.05
C LYS A 7 13.75 -5.50 6.13
N TYR A 8 14.43 -4.69 5.32
CA TYR A 8 13.77 -3.79 4.37
C TYR A 8 13.17 -4.53 3.18
N GLU A 9 13.79 -5.62 2.73
CA GLU A 9 13.23 -6.51 1.71
C GLU A 9 11.90 -7.12 2.17
N GLN A 10 11.86 -7.66 3.39
CA GLN A 10 10.62 -8.18 3.98
C GLN A 10 9.55 -7.10 4.16
N LYS A 11 9.94 -5.87 4.54
CA LYS A 11 9.00 -4.74 4.62
C LYS A 11 8.43 -4.37 3.24
N ALA A 12 9.24 -4.39 2.19
CA ALA A 12 8.78 -4.14 0.83
C ALA A 12 7.79 -5.21 0.35
N ILE A 13 8.07 -6.49 0.62
CA ILE A 13 7.15 -7.60 0.30
C ILE A 13 5.81 -7.41 1.02
N LYS A 14 5.83 -7.19 2.34
CA LYS A 14 4.60 -6.96 3.13
C LYS A 14 3.81 -5.75 2.65
N ALA A 15 4.50 -4.67 2.26
CA ALA A 15 3.85 -3.48 1.73
C ALA A 15 3.15 -3.76 0.39
N LYS A 16 3.77 -4.54 -0.51
CA LYS A 16 3.16 -4.98 -1.77
C LYS A 16 1.93 -5.85 -1.55
N GLU A 17 2.02 -6.83 -0.65
CA GLU A 17 0.87 -7.70 -0.29
C GLU A 17 -0.29 -6.86 0.23
N LYS A 18 -0.01 -5.92 1.13
CA LYS A 18 -1.01 -5.00 1.70
C LYS A 18 -1.64 -4.11 0.62
N ILE A 19 -0.87 -3.61 -0.34
CA ILE A 19 -1.40 -2.86 -1.49
C ILE A 19 -2.37 -3.74 -2.29
N SER A 20 -1.99 -4.98 -2.62
CA SER A 20 -2.83 -5.89 -3.38
C SER A 20 -4.17 -6.20 -2.69
N VAL A 21 -4.16 -6.36 -1.36
CA VAL A 21 -5.41 -6.53 -0.57
C VAL A 21 -6.26 -5.26 -0.64
N LEU A 22 -5.65 -4.09 -0.45
CA LEU A 22 -6.37 -2.81 -0.49
C LEU A 22 -6.93 -2.49 -1.89
N GLU A 23 -6.29 -2.93 -2.97
CA GLU A 23 -6.80 -2.79 -4.34
C GLU A 23 -8.09 -3.60 -4.54
N LYS A 24 -8.16 -4.81 -3.98
CA LYS A 24 -9.37 -5.64 -3.99
C LYS A 24 -10.50 -5.00 -3.17
N GLU A 25 -10.20 -4.57 -1.94
CA GLU A 25 -11.16 -3.84 -1.09
C GLU A 25 -11.69 -2.58 -1.81
N LEU A 26 -10.81 -1.82 -2.46
CA LEU A 26 -11.16 -0.61 -3.20
C LEU A 26 -12.10 -0.91 -4.38
N LEU A 27 -11.82 -1.97 -5.14
CA LEU A 27 -12.65 -2.40 -6.26
C LEU A 27 -14.06 -2.79 -5.78
N GLU A 28 -14.17 -3.56 -4.70
CA GLU A 28 -15.45 -3.96 -4.13
C GLU A 28 -16.27 -2.76 -3.68
N VAL A 29 -15.67 -1.80 -2.98
CA VAL A 29 -16.35 -0.60 -2.50
C VAL A 29 -16.79 0.28 -3.67
N ARG A 30 -15.96 0.44 -4.70
CA ARG A 30 -16.33 1.17 -5.93
C ARG A 30 -17.49 0.50 -6.66
N ASN A 31 -17.49 -0.82 -6.77
CA ASN A 31 -18.58 -1.55 -7.40
C ASN A 31 -19.90 -1.35 -6.63
N LYS A 32 -19.86 -1.39 -5.30
CA LYS A 32 -21.05 -1.11 -4.47
C LYS A 32 -21.51 0.35 -4.59
N LEU A 33 -20.59 1.31 -4.62
CA LEU A 33 -20.91 2.73 -4.83
C LEU A 33 -21.50 3.00 -6.22
N ASN A 34 -21.13 2.23 -7.24
CA ASN A 34 -21.75 2.36 -8.56
C ASN A 34 -23.24 1.97 -8.53
N SER A 35 -23.64 1.06 -7.62
CA SER A 35 -25.04 0.66 -7.42
C SER A 35 -25.79 1.56 -6.44
N ASP A 36 -25.08 2.17 -5.48
CA ASP A 36 -25.63 3.05 -4.46
C ASP A 36 -24.68 4.24 -4.19
N GLN A 37 -24.75 5.24 -5.06
CA GLN A 37 -23.79 6.34 -5.14
C GLN A 37 -23.79 7.25 -3.90
N PHE A 38 -24.91 7.31 -3.17
CA PHE A 38 -25.08 8.18 -2.01
C PHE A 38 -24.92 7.43 -0.68
N ASN A 39 -24.43 6.19 -0.73
CA ASN A 39 -24.16 5.42 0.48
C ASN A 39 -23.00 6.02 1.28
N ILE A 40 -23.35 6.79 2.31
CA ILE A 40 -22.40 7.49 3.18
C ILE A 40 -21.38 6.51 3.79
N ASN A 41 -21.82 5.30 4.19
CA ASN A 41 -20.92 4.30 4.78
C ASN A 41 -19.86 3.84 3.79
N LEU A 42 -20.25 3.57 2.53
CA LEU A 42 -19.31 3.18 1.48
C LEU A 42 -18.37 4.34 1.11
N MET A 43 -18.83 5.60 1.14
CA MET A 43 -17.96 6.76 0.95
C MET A 43 -16.91 6.89 2.08
N HIS A 44 -17.29 6.64 3.33
CA HIS A 44 -16.35 6.63 4.45
C HIS A 44 -15.34 5.48 4.33
N GLU A 45 -15.80 4.30 3.92
CA GLU A 45 -14.94 3.15 3.69
C GLU A 45 -13.93 3.41 2.55
N LEU A 46 -14.37 4.02 1.45
CA LEU A 46 -13.52 4.46 0.35
C LEU A 46 -12.40 5.39 0.84
N LYS A 47 -12.75 6.41 1.67
CA LYS A 47 -11.76 7.31 2.28
C LYS A 47 -10.77 6.56 3.16
N ARG A 48 -11.25 5.63 3.98
CA ARG A 48 -10.41 4.80 4.86
C ARG A 48 -9.43 3.93 4.07
N ILE A 49 -9.90 3.30 2.99
CA ILE A 49 -9.06 2.49 2.09
C ILE A 49 -7.99 3.38 1.45
N ASN A 50 -8.36 4.56 0.94
CA ASN A 50 -7.40 5.50 0.35
C ASN A 50 -6.29 5.91 1.34
N ILE A 51 -6.63 6.18 2.60
CA ILE A 51 -5.63 6.50 3.63
C ILE A 51 -4.69 5.30 3.88
N ARG A 52 -5.25 4.10 4.02
CA ARG A 52 -4.46 2.86 4.20
C ARG A 52 -3.55 2.59 3.00
N MET A 53 -4.04 2.87 1.78
CA MET A 53 -3.29 2.70 0.54
C MET A 53 -2.10 3.66 0.47
N SER A 54 -2.33 4.95 0.74
CA SER A 54 -1.26 5.95 0.77
C SER A 54 -0.15 5.58 1.77
N LYS A 55 -0.53 5.05 2.94
CA LYS A 55 0.44 4.57 3.94
C LYS A 55 1.22 3.36 3.43
N ALA A 56 0.58 2.38 2.81
CA ALA A 56 1.25 1.20 2.27
C ALA A 56 2.20 1.55 1.11
N ILE A 57 1.80 2.47 0.23
CA ILE A 57 2.66 2.99 -0.85
C ILE A 57 3.88 3.72 -0.26
N TYR A 58 3.69 4.53 0.79
CA TYR A 58 4.80 5.18 1.47
C TYR A 58 5.77 4.16 2.09
N GLU A 59 5.26 3.15 2.79
CA GLU A 59 6.05 2.06 3.38
C GLU A 59 6.88 1.32 2.31
N LEU A 60 6.27 1.06 1.14
CA LEU A 60 6.94 0.44 0.00
C LEU A 60 8.05 1.33 -0.57
N LYS A 61 7.73 2.59 -0.91
CA LYS A 61 8.70 3.54 -1.47
C LYS A 61 9.88 3.75 -0.53
N HIS A 62 9.62 3.92 0.77
CA HIS A 62 10.68 4.06 1.76
C HIS A 62 11.58 2.83 1.80
N SER A 63 11.00 1.63 1.77
CA SER A 63 11.77 0.39 1.78
C SER A 63 12.62 0.23 0.51
N GLN A 64 12.06 0.55 -0.66
CA GLN A 64 12.79 0.53 -1.94
C GLN A 64 13.96 1.53 -1.95
N LEU A 65 13.74 2.77 -1.50
CA LEU A 65 14.80 3.77 -1.42
C LEU A 65 15.98 3.34 -0.54
N VAL A 66 15.71 2.63 0.56
CA VAL A 66 16.79 2.10 1.43
C VAL A 66 17.53 0.95 0.75
N LEU A 67 16.82 0.09 0.02
CA LEU A 67 17.41 -1.03 -0.72
C LEU A 67 18.21 -0.59 -1.96
N GLU A 68 17.89 0.57 -2.55
CA GLU A 68 18.57 1.15 -3.72
C GLU A 68 19.85 1.93 -3.35
N LYS A 69 19.93 2.49 -2.14
CA LYS A 69 21.07 3.26 -1.65
C LYS A 69 22.45 2.56 -1.58
N PRO A 70 22.60 1.22 -1.54
CA PRO A 70 23.92 0.60 -1.58
C PRO A 70 24.59 0.67 -2.97
N ASN A 71 23.85 1.00 -4.04
CA ASN A 71 24.36 0.95 -5.43
C ASN A 71 24.79 2.31 -6.01
N SER A 72 24.80 3.39 -5.23
CA SER A 72 25.15 4.74 -5.70
C SER A 72 26.54 5.22 -5.25
N ILE A 73 27.40 4.31 -4.79
CA ILE A 73 28.83 4.58 -4.56
C ILE A 73 29.63 3.48 -5.28
N LEU A 74 29.79 3.62 -6.59
CA LEU A 74 30.86 3.03 -7.39
C LEU A 74 31.30 4.06 -8.43
#